data_AF-A0A965A4M0-F1
#
_entry.id   AF-A0A965A4M0-F1
#
_cell.length_a   1.000
_cell.length_b   1.000
_cell.length_c   1.000
_cell.angle_alpha   90.00
_cell.angle_beta   90.00
_cell.angle_gamma   90.00
#
_symmetry.space_group_name_H-M   'P 1'
#
loop_
_entity.id
_entity.type
_entity.pdbx_description
1 polymer ?
#
loop_
_entity_poly.entity_id
_entity_poly.type
_entity_poly.pdbx_seq_one_letter_code
_entity_poly.pdbx_strand_id
1 'polypeptide(L)' 'MFMHMAALQVRNLPQDLHDRLRQRAETENRSISDIVIQILNRELTRPKMHEWLDLVAKTPDVPIPADEIVAIIHEGRAER' A
#
# COMPACT_ATOMS: atom_id res chain seq x y z
N MET A 1 -14.02 -4.10 26.53
CA MET A 1 -13.85 -3.03 25.51
C MET A 1 -14.20 -3.65 24.16
N PHE A 2 -15.38 -3.38 23.62
CA PHE A 2 -15.75 -3.91 22.30
C PHE A 2 -15.08 -3.05 21.22
N MET A 3 -14.13 -3.63 20.48
CA MET A 3 -13.67 -3.04 19.22
C MET A 3 -14.88 -2.96 18.29
N HIS A 4 -15.34 -1.75 17.96
CA HIS A 4 -16.44 -1.57 17.04
C HIS A 4 -16.01 -2.04 15.65
N MET A 5 -16.52 -3.19 15.21
CA MET A 5 -16.38 -3.64 13.83
C MET A 5 -17.42 -2.90 12.99
N ALA A 6 -16.99 -1.87 12.27
CA ALA A 6 -17.85 -1.18 11.31
C ALA A 6 -18.08 -2.07 10.09
N ALA A 7 -19.33 -2.18 9.64
CA ALA A 7 -19.69 -2.89 8.42
C ALA A 7 -19.86 -1.90 7.26
N LEU A 8 -19.21 -2.17 6.13
CA LEU A 8 -19.36 -1.40 4.89
C LEU A 8 -20.17 -2.22 3.88
N GLN A 9 -21.35 -1.72 3.50
CA GLN A 9 -22.15 -2.31 2.42
C GLN A 9 -21.96 -1.51 1.14
N VAL A 10 -21.41 -2.13 0.11
CA VAL A 10 -21.28 -1.52 -1.22
C VAL A 10 -22.50 -1.92 -2.06
N ARG A 11 -23.24 -0.92 -2.57
CA ARG A 11 -24.39 -1.12 -3.48
C ARG A 11 -23.98 -0.82 -4.92
N ASN A 12 -24.65 -1.42 -5.88
CA ASN A 12 -24.40 -1.25 -7.32
C ASN A 12 -22.95 -1.61 -7.74
N LEU A 13 -22.39 -2.67 -7.16
CA LEU A 13 -21.08 -3.17 -7.58
C LEU A 13 -21.22 -3.80 -8.97
N PRO A 14 -20.41 -3.37 -9.97
CA PRO A 14 -20.39 -4.02 -11.26
C PRO A 14 -20.10 -5.53 -11.13
N GLN A 15 -20.86 -6.35 -11.86
CA GLN A 15 -20.76 -7.80 -11.77
C GLN A 15 -19.36 -8.31 -12.15
N ASP A 16 -18.75 -7.71 -13.16
CA ASP A 16 -17.38 -8.02 -13.60
C ASP A 16 -16.35 -7.80 -12.48
N LEU A 17 -16.50 -6.72 -11.71
CA LEU A 17 -15.64 -6.40 -10.59
C LEU A 17 -15.84 -7.41 -9.44
N HIS A 18 -17.08 -7.77 -9.15
CA HIS A 18 -17.39 -8.81 -8.16
C HIS A 18 -16.73 -10.15 -8.55
N ASP A 19 -16.82 -10.55 -9.81
CA ASP A 19 -16.27 -11.83 -10.27
C ASP A 19 -14.73 -11.85 -10.24
N ARG A 20 -14.08 -10.72 -10.61
CA ARG A 20 -12.63 -10.56 -10.45
C ARG A 20 -12.19 -10.63 -8.99
N LEU A 21 -12.96 -10.02 -8.07
CA LEU A 21 -12.69 -10.10 -6.63
C LEU A 21 -12.85 -11.55 -6.13
N ARG A 22 -13.88 -12.27 -6.58
CA ARG A 22 -14.09 -13.68 -6.23
C ARG A 22 -12.93 -14.55 -6.71
N GLN A 23 -12.54 -14.45 -7.97
CA GLN A 23 -11.43 -15.24 -8.54
C GLN A 23 -10.13 -15.02 -7.76
N ARG A 24 -9.86 -13.77 -7.36
CA ARG A 24 -8.69 -13.44 -6.55
C ARG A 24 -8.78 -14.03 -5.14
N ALA A 25 -9.95 -13.94 -4.51
CA ALA A 25 -10.21 -14.49 -3.19
C ALA A 25 -10.00 -16.03 -3.16
N GLU A 26 -10.47 -16.73 -4.19
CA GLU A 26 -10.24 -18.18 -4.37
C GLU A 26 -8.76 -18.51 -4.54
N THR A 27 -8.04 -17.73 -5.36
CA THR A 27 -6.59 -17.92 -5.59
C THR A 27 -5.78 -17.72 -4.31
N GLU A 28 -6.15 -16.74 -3.49
CA GLU A 28 -5.46 -16.40 -2.24
C GLU A 28 -6.01 -17.18 -1.02
N ASN A 29 -7.00 -18.06 -1.22
CA ASN A 29 -7.73 -18.80 -0.18
C ASN A 29 -8.25 -17.90 0.96
N ARG A 30 -8.85 -16.77 0.58
CA ARG A 30 -9.38 -15.72 1.47
C ARG A 30 -10.84 -15.40 1.14
N SER A 31 -11.54 -14.70 2.02
CA SER A 31 -12.86 -14.17 1.68
C SER A 31 -12.75 -12.93 0.78
N ILE A 32 -13.81 -12.62 0.03
CA ILE A 32 -13.89 -11.37 -0.75
C ILE A 32 -13.75 -10.15 0.17
N SER A 33 -14.36 -10.20 1.36
CA SER A 33 -14.25 -9.13 2.36
C SER A 33 -12.80 -8.90 2.80
N ASP A 34 -12.04 -9.97 3.03
CA ASP A 34 -10.62 -9.86 3.42
C ASP A 34 -9.79 -9.20 2.30
N ILE A 35 -10.02 -9.60 1.05
CA ILE A 35 -9.37 -8.99 -0.11
C ILE A 35 -9.71 -7.49 -0.20
N VAL A 36 -10.98 -7.13 -0.05
CA VAL A 36 -11.42 -5.73 -0.12
C VAL A 36 -10.81 -4.91 1.01
N ILE A 37 -10.85 -5.40 2.25
CA ILE A 37 -10.27 -4.73 3.42
C ILE A 37 -8.75 -4.55 3.23
N GLN A 38 -8.05 -5.57 2.74
CA GLN A 38 -6.61 -5.48 2.46
C GLN A 38 -6.31 -4.41 1.40
N ILE A 39 -7.08 -4.38 0.30
CA ILE A 39 -6.90 -3.38 -0.75
C ILE A 39 -7.15 -1.98 -0.18
N LEU A 40 -8.25 -1.77 0.54
CA LEU A 40 -8.56 -0.49 1.15
C LEU A 40 -7.48 -0.03 2.14
N ASN A 41 -7.00 -0.92 3.00
CA ASN A 41 -5.89 -0.61 3.89
C ASN A 41 -4.65 -0.21 3.08
N ARG A 42 -4.24 -1.01 2.09
CA ARG A 42 -3.06 -0.70 1.27
C ARG A 42 -3.18 0.66 0.55
N GLU A 43 -4.36 1.01 0.06
CA GLU A 43 -4.60 2.31 -0.59
C GLU A 43 -4.61 3.46 0.42
N LEU A 44 -5.08 3.24 1.65
CA LEU A 44 -5.13 4.27 2.70
C LEU A 44 -3.84 4.42 3.51
N THR A 45 -2.98 3.40 3.58
CA THR A 45 -1.67 3.49 4.25
C THR A 45 -0.62 4.14 3.37
N ARG A 46 -0.84 4.23 2.05
CA ARG A 46 0.06 4.97 1.16
C ARG A 46 -0.24 6.46 1.28
N PRO A 47 0.66 7.29 1.84
CA PRO A 47 0.47 8.73 1.77
C PRO A 47 0.33 9.12 0.31
N LYS A 48 -0.65 9.97 0.00
CA LYS A 48 -0.72 10.56 -1.34
C LYS A 48 0.59 11.28 -1.61
N MET A 49 1.05 11.33 -2.86
CA MET A 49 2.35 11.89 -3.20
C MET A 49 2.62 13.25 -2.53
N HIS A 50 1.59 14.11 -2.43
CA HIS A 50 1.70 15.39 -1.72
C HIS A 50 1.88 15.25 -0.20
N GLU A 51 1.13 14.36 0.46
CA GLU A 51 1.29 14.07 1.90
C GLU A 51 2.67 13.47 2.18
N TRP A 52 3.18 12.65 1.26
CA TRP A 52 4.53 12.10 1.36
C TRP A 52 5.59 13.18 1.20
N LEU A 53 5.45 14.08 0.21
CA LEU A 53 6.35 15.22 0.04
C LEU A 53 6.34 16.13 1.27
N ASP A 54 5.18 16.37 1.89
CA ASP A 54 5.07 17.12 3.13
C ASP A 54 5.75 16.43 4.32
N LEU A 55 5.72 15.10 4.36
CA LEU A 55 6.44 14.31 5.38
C LEU A 55 7.95 14.35 5.16
N VAL A 56 8.41 14.25 3.91
CA VAL A 56 9.83 14.35 3.54
C VAL A 56 10.35 15.76 3.84
N ALA A 57 9.59 16.81 3.50
CA ALA A 57 9.96 18.19 3.78
C ALA A 57 10.08 18.50 5.28
N LYS A 58 9.41 17.72 6.14
CA LYS A 58 9.51 17.82 7.61
C LYS A 58 10.62 16.95 8.20
N THR A 59 11.24 16.08 7.40
CA THR A 59 12.29 15.19 7.87
C THR A 59 13.62 15.96 7.90
N PRO A 60 14.38 15.93 9.01
CA PRO A 60 15.67 16.60 9.08
C PRO A 60 16.63 15.99 8.07
N ASP A 61 17.47 16.84 7.47
CA ASP A 61 18.53 16.39 6.57
C ASP A 61 19.45 15.41 7.30
N VAL A 62 19.68 14.26 6.66
CA VAL A 62 20.68 13.31 7.10
C VAL A 62 22.01 13.72 6.48
N PRO A 63 23.08 13.93 7.28
CA PRO A 63 24.36 14.43 6.78
C PRO A 63 25.16 13.30 6.11
N ILE A 64 24.60 12.72 5.04
CA ILE A 64 25.28 11.75 4.18
C ILE A 64 25.63 12.48 2.88
N PRO A 65 26.91 12.54 2.50
CA PRO A 65 27.31 13.23 1.28
C PRO A 65 26.82 12.44 0.05
N ALA A 66 26.50 13.17 -1.02
CA ALA A 66 25.80 12.60 -2.17
C ALA A 66 26.64 11.52 -2.91
N ASP A 67 27.96 11.64 -2.88
CA ASP A 67 28.90 10.67 -3.43
C ASP A 67 28.83 9.32 -2.69
N GLU A 68 28.68 9.34 -1.37
CA GLU A 68 28.49 8.12 -0.57
C GLU A 68 27.16 7.42 -0.91
N ILE A 69 26.07 8.17 -1.06
CA ILE A 69 24.77 7.63 -1.50
C ILE A 69 24.89 6.97 -2.88
N VAL A 70 25.55 7.66 -3.82
CA VAL A 70 25.74 7.18 -5.20
C VAL A 70 26.59 5.91 -5.21
N ALA A 71 27.67 5.86 -4.42
CA ALA A 71 28.52 4.68 -4.30
C ALA A 71 27.74 3.44 -3.84
N ILE A 72 26.94 3.56 -2.78
CA ILE A 72 26.11 2.47 -2.23
C ILE A 72 25.10 1.97 -3.28
N ILE A 73 24.46 2.86 -4.03
CA ILE A 73 23.51 2.47 -5.09
C ILE A 73 24.22 1.73 -6.22
N HIS A 74 25.42 2.16 -6.62
CA HIS A 74 26.21 1.50 -7.65
C HIS A 74 26.65 0.10 -7.22
N GLU A 75 27.12 -0.04 -5.99
CA GLU A 75 27.48 -1.33 -5.39
C GLU A 75 26.31 -2.32 -5.45
N GLY A 76 25.13 -1.93 -4.92
CA GLY A 76 23.95 -2.79 -4.93
C GLY A 76 23.36 -3.10 -6.31
N ARG A 77 23.75 -2.36 -7.35
CA ARG A 77 23.39 -2.67 -8.76
C ARG A 77 24.39 -3.62 -9.42
N ALA A 78 25.65 -3.60 -9.01
CA ALA A 78 26.69 -4.48 -9.54
C ALA A 78 26.52 -5.94 -9.07
N GLU A 79 25.79 -6.16 -7.97
CA GLU A 79 25.50 -7.48 -7.38
C GLU A 79 24.29 -8.20 -7.98
N ARG A 80 23.52 -7.56 -8.87
CA ARG A 80 22.35 -8.14 -9.57
C ARG A 80 22.67 -8.53 -11.01
#